data_AF-A0A8S3IFG6-F1
#
_entry.id   AF-A0A8S3IFG6-F1
#
_cell.length_a   1.000
_cell.length_b   1.000
_cell.length_c   1.000
_cell.angle_alpha   90.00
_cell.angle_beta   90.00
_cell.angle_gamma   90.00
#
_symmetry.space_group_name_H-M   'P 1'
#
loop_
_entity.id
_entity.type
_entity.pdbx_description
1 polymer ?
#
loop_
_entity_poly.entity_id
_entity_poly.type
_entity_poly.pdbx_seq_one_letter_code
_entity_poly.pdbx_strand_id
1 'polypeptide(L)'
;IRNDERTTSVLKTILDKFGLDPSTYERYCIEQRLPDRKILILDHCNVFYALARSSDDEQVDLIVREKTQKEFQTKSNNLMDSSGHNRTPSGYSTTSSIYSR
;
A
#
# COMPACT_ATOMS: atom_id res chain seq x y z
N ILE A 1 -5.46 -13.25 -10.87
CA ILE A 1 -5.24 -11.82 -10.56
C ILE A 1 -5.08 -11.07 -11.88
N ARG A 2 -6.05 -10.23 -12.24
CA ARG A 2 -6.08 -9.38 -13.43
C ARG A 2 -5.42 -8.03 -13.13
N ASN A 3 -5.07 -7.27 -14.18
CA ASN A 3 -4.34 -6.01 -14.08
C ASN A 3 -5.16 -4.84 -13.50
N ASP A 4 -6.45 -5.01 -13.27
CA ASP A 4 -7.37 -4.04 -12.67
C ASP A 4 -7.76 -4.41 -11.24
N GLU A 5 -7.33 -5.57 -10.74
CA GLU A 5 -7.71 -6.07 -9.42
C GLU A 5 -6.91 -5.40 -8.28
N ARG A 6 -7.64 -4.77 -7.37
CA ARG A 6 -7.09 -4.20 -6.12
C ARG A 6 -7.10 -5.21 -4.98
N THR A 7 -6.25 -4.99 -3.98
CA THR A 7 -6.13 -5.84 -2.77
C THR A 7 -7.48 -6.16 -2.14
N THR A 8 -8.38 -5.18 -2.05
CA THR A 8 -9.74 -5.35 -1.53
C THR A 8 -10.55 -6.39 -2.30
N SER A 9 -10.57 -6.30 -3.64
CA SER A 9 -11.33 -7.22 -4.48
C SER A 9 -10.74 -8.62 -4.41
N VAL A 10 -9.41 -8.73 -4.46
CA VAL A 10 -8.70 -10.02 -4.36
C VAL A 10 -8.98 -10.70 -3.02
N LEU A 11 -8.90 -9.98 -1.89
CA LEU A 11 -9.20 -10.53 -0.57
C LEU A 11 -10.65 -11.02 -0.48
N LYS A 12 -11.63 -10.24 -0.94
CA LYS A 12 -13.05 -10.66 -0.92
C LYS A 12 -13.25 -11.96 -1.69
N THR A 13 -12.69 -12.05 -2.90
CA THR A 13 -12.78 -13.25 -3.73
C THR A 13 -12.12 -14.46 -3.07
N ILE A 14 -10.96 -14.27 -2.42
CA ILE A 14 -10.28 -15.35 -1.71
C ILE A 14 -11.09 -15.79 -0.49
N LEU A 15 -11.55 -14.86 0.35
CA LEU A 15 -12.34 -15.20 1.54
C LEU A 15 -13.60 -15.98 1.15
N ASP A 16 -14.33 -15.50 0.14
CA ASP A 16 -15.51 -16.19 -0.41
C ASP A 16 -15.17 -17.62 -0.85
N LYS A 17 -14.08 -17.79 -1.62
CA LYS A 17 -13.62 -19.09 -2.11
C LYS A 17 -13.27 -20.08 -0.98
N PHE A 18 -12.80 -19.58 0.16
CA PHE A 18 -12.46 -20.39 1.33
C PHE A 18 -13.61 -20.48 2.36
N GLY A 19 -14.81 -19.98 2.04
CA GLY A 19 -15.97 -20.05 2.93
C GLY A 19 -15.90 -19.10 4.14
N LEU A 20 -15.07 -18.06 4.05
CA LEU A 20 -14.96 -16.99 5.04
C LEU A 20 -15.82 -15.79 4.61
N ASP A 21 -16.30 -15.02 5.59
CA ASP A 21 -17.14 -13.83 5.30
C ASP A 21 -16.34 -12.74 4.57
N PRO A 22 -16.68 -12.40 3.30
CA PRO A 22 -15.98 -11.37 2.53
C PRO A 22 -16.10 -9.97 3.14
N SER A 23 -17.08 -9.72 4.01
CA SER A 23 -17.22 -8.44 4.71
C SER A 23 -16.04 -8.18 5.68
N THR A 24 -15.38 -9.25 6.13
CA THR A 24 -14.27 -9.19 7.08
C THR A 24 -12.90 -8.96 6.45
N TYR A 25 -12.83 -8.68 5.13
CA TYR A 25 -11.59 -8.53 4.36
C TYR A 25 -10.56 -7.57 4.97
N GLU A 26 -11.00 -6.56 5.71
CA GLU A 26 -10.12 -5.57 6.34
C GLU A 26 -9.19 -6.16 7.41
N ARG A 27 -9.58 -7.31 7.99
CA ARG A 27 -8.81 -8.06 8.98
C ARG A 27 -7.68 -8.87 8.36
N TYR A 28 -7.65 -9.02 7.04
CA TYR A 28 -6.69 -9.86 6.35
C TYR A 28 -5.72 -9.03 5.51
N CYS A 29 -4.53 -9.57 5.29
CA CYS A 29 -3.54 -9.04 4.35
C CYS A 29 -3.05 -10.14 3.41
N ILE A 30 -2.42 -9.72 2.31
CA ILE A 30 -1.81 -10.60 1.33
C ILE A 30 -0.29 -10.46 1.45
N GLU A 31 0.41 -11.57 1.57
CA GLU A 31 1.87 -11.64 1.45
C GLU A 31 2.24 -12.48 0.24
N GLN A 32 3.23 -12.02 -0.52
CA GLN A 32 3.92 -12.86 -1.48
C GLN A 32 5.08 -13.56 -0.81
N ARG A 33 5.16 -14.89 -0.94
CA ARG A 33 6.33 -15.66 -0.53
C ARG A 33 7.32 -15.70 -1.68
N LEU A 34 8.55 -15.29 -1.40
CA LEU A 34 9.73 -15.47 -2.25
C LEU A 34 10.68 -16.49 -1.59
N PRO A 35 11.68 -17.01 -2.31
CA PRO A 35 12.62 -17.98 -1.76
C PRO A 35 13.36 -17.50 -0.49
N ASP A 36 13.66 -16.20 -0.42
CA ASP A 36 14.49 -15.59 0.62
C ASP A 36 13.71 -14.68 1.59
N ARG A 37 12.52 -14.21 1.19
CA ARG A 37 11.78 -13.20 1.95
C ARG A 37 10.27 -13.27 1.71
N LYS A 38 9.53 -12.46 2.45
CA LYS A 38 8.10 -12.21 2.22
C LYS A 38 7.88 -10.74 1.93
N ILE A 39 6.99 -10.45 0.98
CA ILE A 39 6.60 -9.09 0.63
C ILE A 39 5.13 -8.90 1.00
N LEU A 40 4.86 -7.93 1.87
CA LEU A 40 3.49 -7.52 2.19
C LEU A 40 2.92 -6.70 1.04
N ILE A 41 1.77 -7.10 0.50
CA ILE A 41 1.01 -6.30 -0.45
C ILE A 41 0.15 -5.32 0.34
N LEU A 42 0.38 -4.03 0.13
CA LEU A 42 -0.29 -2.97 0.88
C LEU A 42 -1.80 -2.90 0.59
N ASP A 43 -2.53 -2.33 1.54
CA ASP A 43 -3.96 -2.06 1.40
C ASP A 43 -4.21 -1.14 0.19
N HIS A 44 -5.33 -1.40 -0.52
CA HIS A 44 -5.78 -0.62 -1.70
C HIS A 44 -4.84 -0.55 -2.91
N CYS A 45 -3.70 -1.25 -2.89
CA CYS A 45 -2.82 -1.38 -4.05
C CYS A 45 -3.44 -2.25 -5.15
N ASN A 46 -2.94 -2.05 -6.37
CA ASN A 46 -3.20 -2.97 -7.47
C ASN A 46 -2.28 -4.18 -7.29
N VAL A 47 -2.88 -5.36 -7.13
CA VAL A 47 -2.12 -6.57 -6.78
C VAL A 47 -1.24 -7.01 -7.94
N PHE A 48 -1.72 -6.92 -9.18
CA PHE A 48 -0.97 -7.34 -10.35
C PHE A 48 0.39 -6.64 -10.48
N TYR A 49 0.44 -5.35 -10.19
CA TYR A 49 1.67 -4.56 -10.25
C TYR A 49 2.53 -4.64 -8.98
N ALA A 50 1.93 -5.02 -7.84
CA ALA A 50 2.65 -5.14 -6.58
C ALA A 50 3.41 -6.48 -6.45
N LEU A 51 3.10 -7.47 -7.28
CA LEU A 51 3.78 -8.75 -7.28
C LEU A 51 5.20 -8.63 -7.84
N ALA A 52 6.17 -9.12 -7.08
CA ALA A 52 7.51 -9.36 -7.58
C ALA A 52 7.46 -10.55 -8.55
N ARG A 53 7.74 -10.29 -9.82
CA ARG A 53 7.83 -11.33 -10.85
C ARG A 53 9.28 -11.48 -11.28
N SER A 54 9.81 -12.70 -11.20
CA SER A 54 11.03 -13.08 -11.91
C SER A 54 10.66 -13.62 -13.28
N SER A 55 11.53 -13.44 -14.26
CA SER A 55 11.37 -14.04 -15.60
C SER A 55 11.41 -15.57 -15.56
N ASP A 56 12.03 -16.14 -14.53
CA ASP A 56 12.20 -17.59 -14.33
C ASP A 56 11.10 -18.24 -13.46
N ASP A 57 10.34 -17.43 -12.71
CA ASP A 57 9.31 -17.95 -11.78
C ASP A 57 7.92 -17.92 -12.45
N GLU A 58 7.47 -19.07 -12.94
CA GLU A 58 6.10 -19.22 -13.45
C GLU A 58 5.05 -19.21 -12.32
N GLN A 59 5.46 -19.50 -11.08
CA GLN A 59 4.56 -19.64 -9.95
C GLN A 59 4.70 -18.48 -8.96
N VAL A 60 3.57 -17.86 -8.64
CA VAL A 60 3.46 -16.83 -7.61
C VAL A 60 2.79 -17.43 -6.37
N ASP A 61 3.56 -17.60 -5.30
CA ASP A 61 3.04 -18.05 -4.01
C ASP A 61 2.46 -16.88 -3.22
N LEU A 62 1.15 -16.92 -2.96
CA LEU A 62 0.46 -15.93 -2.13
C LEU A 62 -0.09 -16.55 -0.86
N ILE A 63 0.07 -15.84 0.24
CA ILE A 63 -0.44 -16.18 1.56
C ILE A 63 -1.44 -15.12 1.96
N VAL A 64 -2.65 -15.54 2.32
CA VAL A 64 -3.62 -14.68 3.01
C VAL A 64 -3.56 -15.01 4.49
N ARG A 65 -3.33 -13.99 5.32
CA ARG A 65 -3.28 -14.13 6.77
C ARG A 65 -4.02 -12.99 7.46
N GLU A 66 -4.39 -13.20 8.71
CA GLU A 66 -4.95 -12.14 9.55
C GLU A 66 -3.85 -11.10 9.89
N LYS A 67 -4.25 -9.83 9.93
CA LYS A 67 -3.40 -8.71 10.29
C LYS A 67 -3.07 -8.77 11.78
N THR A 68 -1.83 -8.46 12.09
CA THR A 68 -1.38 -8.25 13.47
C THR A 68 -1.76 -6.85 13.94
N GLN A 69 -1.83 -6.64 15.27
CA GLN A 69 -2.18 -5.34 15.86
C GLN A 69 -1.27 -4.18 15.40
N LYS A 70 -0.01 -4.47 15.03
CA LYS A 70 0.93 -3.47 14.50
C LYS A 70 0.54 -2.98 13.11
N GLU A 71 -0.03 -3.85 12.28
CA GLU A 71 -0.39 -3.53 10.88
C GLU A 71 -1.68 -2.70 10.78
N PHE A 72 -2.54 -2.75 11.81
CA PHE A 72 -3.67 -1.82 11.91
C PHE A 72 -3.23 -0.37 12.15
N GLN A 73 -2.07 -0.16 12.79
CA GLN A 73 -1.57 1.17 13.15
C GLN A 73 -0.82 1.88 12.02
N THR A 74 -0.29 1.12 11.04
CA THR A 74 0.42 1.69 9.88
C THR A 74 -0.47 2.60 9.02
N LYS A 75 -1.80 2.51 9.15
CA LYS A 75 -2.77 3.40 8.49
C LYS A 75 -2.67 4.88 8.94
N SER A 76 -2.05 5.18 10.08
CA SER A 76 -2.02 6.55 10.64
C SER A 76 -0.70 7.31 10.46
N ASN A 77 0.41 6.64 10.14
CA ASN A 77 1.75 7.24 10.35
C ASN A 77 2.56 7.53 9.07
N ASN A 78 2.04 7.25 7.88
CA ASN A 78 2.75 7.52 6.63
C ASN A 78 2.34 8.85 5.95
N LEU A 79 1.65 9.74 6.67
CA LEU A 79 1.33 11.09 6.21
C LEU A 79 1.76 12.16 7.23
N MET A 80 2.95 12.04 7.83
CA MET A 80 3.54 13.14 8.59
C MET A 80 5.07 12.98 8.69
N ASP A 81 5.77 13.20 7.58
CA ASP A 81 7.05 13.90 7.66
C ASP A 81 6.87 15.28 7.03
N SER A 82 6.21 16.16 7.79
CA SER A 82 6.31 17.60 7.62
C SER A 82 7.07 18.14 8.84
N SER A 83 8.25 17.59 9.08
CA SER A 83 9.23 18.14 10.01
C SER A 83 9.98 19.25 9.28
N GLY A 84 9.62 20.50 9.57
CA GLY A 84 10.08 21.69 8.87
C GLY A 84 11.60 21.77 8.68
N HIS A 85 11.99 22.03 7.43
CA HIS A 85 13.23 22.72 7.11
C HIS A 85 12.86 24.02 6.39
N ASN A 86 12.70 25.10 7.16
CA ASN A 86 12.79 26.45 6.65
C ASN A 86 14.22 26.69 6.16
N ARG A 87 14.51 26.33 4.91
CA ARG A 87 15.65 26.87 4.17
C ARG A 87 15.10 27.70 3.04
N THR A 88 14.84 28.97 3.32
CA THR A 88 14.80 30.02 2.31
C THR A 88 16.14 30.02 1.56
N PRO A 89 16.18 29.90 0.23
CA PRO A 89 17.36 30.26 -0.53
C PRO A 89 17.56 31.77 -0.37
N SER A 90 18.70 32.17 0.19
CA SER A 90 19.18 33.54 0.08
C SER A 90 19.34 33.87 -1.40
N GLY A 91 18.64 34.89 -1.91
CA GLY A 91 18.97 35.37 -3.26
C GLY A 91 17.97 36.24 -4.02
N TYR A 92 16.70 36.40 -3.63
CA TYR A 92 15.79 37.25 -4.41
C TYR A 92 14.90 38.11 -3.51
N SER A 93 15.04 39.43 -3.64
CA SER A 93 14.17 40.43 -3.04
C SER A 93 12.76 40.31 -3.61
N THR A 94 11.79 39.88 -2.81
CA THR A 94 10.37 40.03 -3.15
C THR A 94 9.98 41.48 -2.84
N THR A 95 9.92 42.33 -3.87
CA THR A 95 9.24 43.61 -3.75
C THR A 95 7.75 43.34 -3.54
N SER A 96 7.32 43.50 -2.30
CA SER A 96 5.91 43.62 -1.94
C SER A 96 5.34 44.85 -2.63
N SER A 97 4.26 44.68 -3.38
CA SER A 97 3.28 45.73 -3.63
C SER A 97 1.91 45.11 -3.83
N ILE A 98 1.21 45.07 -2.71
CA ILE A 98 -0.25 45.09 -2.58
C ILE A 98 -0.82 46.09 -3.58
N TYR A 99 -1.79 45.66 -4.40
CA TYR A 99 -2.89 46.54 -4.76
C TYR A 99 -4.20 45.76 -4.73
N SER A 100 -5.08 46.25 -3.87
CA SER A 100 -6.48 45.89 -3.76
C SER A 100 -7.31 46.76 -4.72
N ARG A 101 -8.44 46.18 -5.14
CA ARG A 101 -9.55 46.72 -5.96
C ARG A 101 -9.35 46.78 -7.47
#